data_AF-A0A7S3DYG5-F1
#
_entry.id   AF-A0A7S3DYG5-F1
#
_cell.length_a   1.000
_cell.length_b   1.000
_cell.length_c   1.000
_cell.angle_alpha   90.00
_cell.angle_beta   90.00
_cell.angle_gamma   90.00
#
_symmetry.space_group_name_H-M   'P 1'
#
loop_
_entity.id
_entity.type
_entity.pdbx_description
1 polymer ?
#
loop_
_entity_poly.entity_id
_entity_poly.type
_entity_poly.pdbx_seq_one_letter_code
_entity_poly.pdbx_strand_id
1 'polypeptide(L)'
;PKHHHHHMHHHYLHHHQTTSRLRTAIASSLSSQHPGESSEAHKQHKQQTPRERVWPECLGKCRAFFVDHQTIAVPPELISHHGGGANLQSATLYASRDAQIHAGLANEVNLPHADGNASFSLTHVGNVTPEIANRFPHISHYAAFQLDTASLNLVANKQAAAYLLTCQLAVSIQADEHTTYTTGVQTAGVLDSLYAYDGPLGVTFPQVGVTRLTLWAPTAQNVSARFYNSPPDKRFDDQSALYELTRDDDSGTWSVDIPSDEAYNKYFVYEMRVFVPWT
;
A
#
# COMPACT_ATOMS: atom_id res chain seq x y z
N PRO A 1 0.49 40.46 -57.45
CA PRO A 1 1.41 41.03 -56.44
C PRO A 1 0.79 42.27 -55.76
N LYS A 2 0.11 42.08 -54.63
CA LYS A 2 -0.53 43.15 -53.84
C LYS A 2 -0.25 42.91 -52.36
N HIS A 3 0.31 43.91 -51.67
CA HIS A 3 0.52 43.94 -50.22
C HIS A 3 -0.81 44.17 -49.49
N HIS A 4 -1.00 43.55 -48.32
CA HIS A 4 -2.05 43.88 -47.34
C HIS A 4 -1.42 43.96 -45.94
N HIS A 5 -1.63 45.07 -45.24
CA HIS A 5 -1.36 45.29 -43.82
C HIS A 5 -2.61 44.90 -43.00
N HIS A 6 -2.42 44.31 -41.81
CA HIS A 6 -3.49 44.06 -40.84
C HIS A 6 -3.15 44.73 -39.50
N HIS A 7 -4.09 45.53 -38.99
CA HIS A 7 -4.03 46.21 -37.70
C HIS A 7 -4.59 45.30 -36.59
N MET A 8 -3.90 45.23 -35.45
CA MET A 8 -4.40 44.65 -34.19
C MET A 8 -5.07 45.72 -33.32
N HIS A 9 -6.22 45.36 -32.71
CA HIS A 9 -6.87 46.09 -31.63
C HIS A 9 -6.83 45.24 -30.35
N HIS A 10 -6.26 45.79 -29.27
CA HIS A 10 -6.34 45.26 -27.90
C HIS A 10 -7.60 45.82 -27.22
N HIS A 11 -8.38 44.96 -26.57
CA HIS A 11 -9.48 45.34 -25.68
C HIS A 11 -9.07 45.06 -24.22
N TYR A 12 -9.16 46.11 -23.39
CA TYR A 12 -8.97 46.13 -21.95
C TYR A 12 -10.36 46.27 -21.32
N LEU A 13 -10.71 45.50 -20.28
CA LEU A 13 -11.82 45.85 -19.38
C LEU A 13 -11.53 45.43 -17.93
N HIS A 14 -11.77 46.41 -17.06
CA HIS A 14 -11.66 46.45 -15.60
C HIS A 14 -12.66 45.52 -14.88
N HIS A 15 -12.33 45.12 -13.65
CA HIS A 15 -13.26 45.26 -12.52
C HIS A 15 -12.53 45.43 -11.18
N HIS A 16 -13.02 46.40 -10.39
CA HIS A 16 -12.49 46.90 -9.11
C HIS A 16 -13.23 46.30 -7.89
N GLN A 17 -12.46 46.18 -6.79
CA GLN A 17 -12.74 46.57 -5.39
C GLN A 17 -13.69 45.78 -4.45
N THR A 18 -13.05 45.15 -3.45
CA THR A 18 -13.11 45.39 -1.98
C THR A 18 -14.44 45.74 -1.28
N THR A 19 -14.80 45.00 -0.21
CA THR A 19 -15.07 45.56 1.15
C THR A 19 -15.33 44.49 2.22
N SER A 20 -14.66 44.66 3.37
CA SER A 20 -14.89 44.03 4.67
C SER A 20 -16.09 44.67 5.39
N ARG A 21 -16.92 43.89 6.11
CA ARG A 21 -17.69 44.38 7.29
C ARG A 21 -17.98 43.28 8.33
N LEU A 22 -17.55 43.59 9.55
CA LEU A 22 -17.96 43.04 10.85
C LEU A 22 -19.48 43.06 11.07
N ARG A 23 -20.02 42.07 11.82
CA ARG A 23 -21.12 42.28 12.77
C ARG A 23 -21.02 41.36 14.00
N THR A 24 -20.76 42.00 15.14
CA THR A 24 -21.02 41.57 16.52
C THR A 24 -22.46 41.90 16.90
N ALA A 25 -23.13 41.05 17.70
CA ALA A 25 -24.25 41.38 18.63
C ALA A 25 -24.96 40.07 19.07
N ILE A 26 -25.38 39.78 20.30
CA ILE A 26 -25.51 40.49 21.58
C ILE A 26 -25.62 39.40 22.67
N ALA A 27 -25.00 39.62 23.82
CA ALA A 27 -25.30 38.95 25.09
C ALA A 27 -26.01 39.95 26.03
N SER A 28 -26.89 39.45 26.90
CA SER A 28 -27.48 40.02 28.15
C SER A 28 -28.95 39.54 28.26
N SER A 29 -29.57 39.17 29.38
CA SER A 29 -29.27 39.09 30.81
C SER A 29 -30.61 38.66 31.46
N LEU A 30 -30.60 37.87 32.55
CA LEU A 30 -31.33 38.21 33.80
C LEU A 30 -31.07 37.21 34.94
N SER A 31 -30.56 37.77 36.03
CA SER A 31 -30.46 37.34 37.44
C SER A 31 -31.87 37.10 38.04
N SER A 32 -32.18 36.40 39.15
CA SER A 32 -31.57 36.06 40.46
C SER A 32 -32.42 34.90 41.07
N GLN A 33 -32.03 34.04 42.02
CA GLN A 33 -31.76 34.27 43.46
C GLN A 33 -31.15 32.98 44.11
N HIS A 34 -30.29 33.17 45.11
CA HIS A 34 -29.76 32.19 46.12
C HIS A 34 -30.80 31.92 47.23
N PRO A 35 -30.61 31.04 48.28
CA PRO A 35 -29.35 30.47 48.83
C PRO A 35 -29.41 28.96 49.24
N GLY A 36 -28.29 28.40 49.71
CA GLY A 36 -28.29 27.12 50.42
C GLY A 36 -26.93 26.44 50.48
N GLU A 37 -26.37 26.36 51.68
CA GLU A 37 -25.01 25.93 52.01
C GLU A 37 -24.74 24.42 51.82
N SER A 38 -23.45 24.14 51.67
CA SER A 38 -22.71 23.04 52.33
C SER A 38 -22.64 21.64 51.71
N SER A 39 -21.38 21.19 51.72
CA SER A 39 -20.89 19.81 51.88
C SER A 39 -20.47 19.07 50.63
N GLU A 40 -19.14 18.98 50.52
CA GLU A 40 -18.36 18.04 49.74
C GLU A 40 -18.96 16.63 49.76
N ALA A 41 -19.27 16.09 48.59
CA ALA A 41 -19.41 14.66 48.38
C ALA A 41 -18.66 14.27 47.11
N HIS A 42 -17.71 13.37 47.32
CA HIS A 42 -16.73 12.82 46.41
C HIS A 42 -17.26 12.38 45.03
N LYS A 43 -16.49 12.79 44.01
CA LYS A 43 -16.21 12.14 42.72
C LYS A 43 -16.68 10.69 42.59
N GLN A 44 -17.48 10.42 41.55
CA GLN A 44 -17.25 9.32 40.60
C GLN A 44 -18.09 9.53 39.32
N HIS A 45 -17.77 10.58 38.55
CA HIS A 45 -18.05 10.57 37.11
C HIS A 45 -16.85 9.91 36.45
N LYS A 46 -16.93 8.60 36.25
CA LYS A 46 -15.97 7.84 35.45
C LYS A 46 -16.18 8.30 34.00
N GLN A 47 -15.43 9.32 33.59
CA GLN A 47 -15.24 9.64 32.19
C GLN A 47 -14.82 8.34 31.51
N GLN A 48 -15.68 7.85 30.61
CA GLN A 48 -15.32 6.77 29.72
C GLN A 48 -14.14 7.29 28.89
N THR A 49 -12.95 6.78 29.22
CA THR A 49 -11.78 6.85 28.35
C THR A 49 -12.19 6.36 26.96
N PRO A 50 -11.82 7.07 25.87
CA PRO A 50 -12.08 6.57 24.53
C PRO A 50 -11.56 5.14 24.46
N ARG A 51 -12.44 4.18 24.12
CA ARG A 51 -12.04 2.79 23.93
C ARG A 51 -10.81 2.80 23.05
N GLU A 52 -9.71 2.34 23.64
CA GLU A 52 -8.48 2.00 22.94
C GLU A 52 -8.89 1.25 21.68
N ARG A 53 -8.50 1.78 20.52
CA ARG A 53 -8.81 1.17 19.22
C ARG A 53 -8.04 -0.15 19.19
N VAL A 54 -8.66 -1.22 19.68
CA VAL A 54 -8.13 -2.59 19.58
C VAL A 54 -8.17 -2.92 18.10
N TRP A 55 -7.07 -2.64 17.41
CA TRP A 55 -6.85 -3.16 16.07
C TRP A 55 -6.84 -4.68 16.19
N PRO A 56 -7.63 -5.41 15.40
CA PRO A 56 -7.39 -6.84 15.27
C PRO A 56 -5.97 -7.01 14.74
N GLU A 57 -5.06 -7.53 15.56
CA GLU A 57 -3.66 -7.84 15.20
C GLU A 57 -3.56 -8.87 14.06
N CYS A 58 -4.68 -9.37 13.54
CA CYS A 58 -4.76 -10.48 12.62
C CYS A 58 -4.14 -10.16 11.24
N LEU A 59 -4.23 -8.90 10.78
CA LEU A 59 -3.57 -8.44 9.55
C LEU A 59 -2.04 -8.42 9.70
N GLY A 60 -1.52 -7.84 10.78
CA GLY A 60 -0.06 -7.75 11.02
C GLY A 60 0.63 -9.09 11.28
N LYS A 61 -0.11 -10.15 11.61
CA LYS A 61 0.43 -11.51 11.79
C LYS A 61 0.86 -12.16 10.48
N CYS A 62 0.39 -11.68 9.33
CA CYS A 62 0.74 -12.16 7.99
C CYS A 62 0.83 -13.70 7.89
N ARG A 63 -0.25 -14.42 8.22
CA ARG A 63 -0.19 -15.89 8.33
C ARG A 63 -0.40 -16.61 7.00
N ALA A 64 -0.92 -15.92 5.98
CA ALA A 64 -1.05 -16.47 4.65
C ALA A 64 0.22 -16.24 3.82
N PHE A 65 0.53 -17.15 2.92
CA PHE A 65 1.73 -17.11 2.07
C PHE A 65 1.30 -17.14 0.61
N PHE A 66 1.61 -16.10 -0.17
CA PHE A 66 1.47 -16.13 -1.62
C PHE A 66 2.74 -16.76 -2.20
N VAL A 67 2.68 -18.06 -2.51
CA VAL A 67 3.87 -18.91 -2.70
C VAL A 67 4.33 -19.02 -4.15
N ASP A 68 3.44 -18.75 -5.10
CA ASP A 68 3.72 -18.65 -6.53
C ASP A 68 2.68 -17.74 -7.22
N HIS A 69 2.68 -17.69 -8.55
CA HIS A 69 1.82 -16.82 -9.35
C HIS A 69 0.30 -17.11 -9.27
N GLN A 70 -0.13 -18.17 -8.58
CA GLN A 70 -1.55 -18.53 -8.49
C GLN A 70 -1.97 -19.11 -7.13
N THR A 71 -1.03 -19.49 -6.27
CA THR A 71 -1.31 -20.25 -5.05
C THR A 71 -1.06 -19.42 -3.80
N ILE A 72 -2.05 -19.39 -2.92
CA ILE A 72 -1.97 -18.86 -1.56
C ILE A 72 -2.09 -20.02 -0.58
N ALA A 73 -1.07 -20.22 0.24
CA ALA A 73 -1.06 -21.20 1.31
C ALA A 73 -1.51 -20.58 2.63
N VAL A 74 -2.38 -21.27 3.35
CA VAL A 74 -3.00 -20.82 4.60
C VAL A 74 -2.86 -21.90 5.67
N PRO A 75 -2.53 -21.55 6.92
CA PRO A 75 -2.50 -22.50 8.03
C PRO A 75 -3.84 -23.25 8.19
N PRO A 76 -3.81 -24.58 8.38
CA PRO A 76 -5.02 -25.40 8.44
C PRO A 76 -5.98 -25.03 9.60
N GLU A 77 -5.46 -24.45 10.68
CA GLU A 77 -6.25 -23.96 11.81
C GLU A 77 -7.15 -22.77 11.47
N LEU A 78 -6.91 -22.08 10.34
CA LEU A 78 -7.79 -21.01 9.86
C LEU A 78 -8.96 -21.51 9.01
N ILE A 79 -8.91 -22.77 8.55
CA ILE A 79 -9.99 -23.39 7.76
C ILE A 79 -10.77 -24.44 8.55
N SER A 80 -10.30 -24.79 9.75
CA SER A 80 -10.88 -25.83 10.60
C SER A 80 -11.73 -25.20 11.70
N HIS A 81 -12.99 -25.65 11.85
CA HIS A 81 -13.81 -25.28 13.02
C HIS A 81 -13.60 -26.27 14.18
N HIS A 82 -13.94 -25.84 15.41
CA HIS A 82 -13.96 -26.71 16.59
C HIS A 82 -15.02 -27.81 16.40
N GLY A 83 -14.62 -28.95 15.83
CA GLY A 83 -15.54 -30.03 15.45
C GLY A 83 -15.01 -31.05 14.43
N GLY A 84 -13.86 -30.77 13.79
CA GLY A 84 -13.08 -31.79 13.07
C GLY A 84 -13.39 -31.95 11.57
N GLY A 85 -14.14 -31.04 10.95
CA GLY A 85 -14.31 -31.00 9.50
C GLY A 85 -13.93 -29.63 8.92
N ALA A 86 -13.48 -29.58 7.66
CA ALA A 86 -13.44 -28.33 6.92
C ALA A 86 -14.85 -28.07 6.36
N ASN A 87 -15.56 -27.10 6.93
CA ASN A 87 -16.65 -26.44 6.24
C ASN A 87 -16.03 -25.12 5.78
N LEU A 88 -15.93 -24.91 4.48
CA LEU A 88 -15.39 -23.67 3.92
C LEU A 88 -16.50 -23.12 3.04
N GLN A 89 -17.03 -21.96 3.41
CA GLN A 89 -18.06 -21.28 2.63
C GLN A 89 -17.44 -20.45 1.52
N SER A 90 -16.40 -19.67 1.84
CA SER A 90 -15.71 -18.82 0.87
C SER A 90 -14.31 -18.44 1.35
N ALA A 91 -13.46 -18.07 0.40
CA ALA A 91 -12.18 -17.44 0.66
C ALA A 91 -11.95 -16.34 -0.37
N THR A 92 -11.37 -15.22 0.06
CA THR A 92 -11.23 -14.01 -0.76
C THR A 92 -9.88 -13.35 -0.50
N LEU A 93 -9.15 -13.00 -1.56
CA LEU A 93 -8.00 -12.11 -1.51
C LEU A 93 -8.46 -10.68 -1.71
N TYR A 94 -8.10 -9.78 -0.81
CA TYR A 94 -8.33 -8.35 -0.91
C TYR A 94 -7.03 -7.63 -1.22
N ALA A 95 -7.11 -6.62 -2.08
CA ALA A 95 -6.00 -5.74 -2.44
C ALA A 95 -6.42 -4.29 -2.27
N SER A 96 -5.54 -3.48 -1.67
CA SER A 96 -5.71 -2.02 -1.58
C SER A 96 -4.42 -1.29 -1.90
N ARG A 97 -4.44 -0.46 -2.93
CA ARG A 97 -3.28 0.32 -3.36
C ARG A 97 -2.83 1.35 -2.33
N ASP A 98 -3.79 1.94 -1.61
CA ASP A 98 -3.55 2.98 -0.61
C ASP A 98 -3.68 2.47 0.84
N ALA A 99 -3.49 1.16 1.03
CA ALA A 99 -3.48 0.50 2.33
C ALA A 99 -4.72 0.77 3.21
N GLN A 100 -5.91 0.66 2.62
CA GLN A 100 -7.21 0.92 3.26
C GLN A 100 -7.87 -0.34 3.86
N ILE A 101 -7.23 -1.52 3.83
CA ILE A 101 -7.80 -2.75 4.38
C ILE A 101 -7.72 -2.69 5.90
N HIS A 102 -8.87 -2.86 6.55
CA HIS A 102 -8.98 -3.02 7.99
C HIS A 102 -9.78 -4.27 8.32
N ALA A 103 -9.45 -4.92 9.43
CA ALA A 103 -10.27 -5.98 10.00
C ALA A 103 -11.18 -5.39 11.08
N GLY A 104 -12.46 -5.79 11.08
CA GLY A 104 -13.42 -5.49 12.13
C GLY A 104 -13.26 -6.41 13.34
N LEU A 105 -14.08 -6.19 14.38
CA LEU A 105 -13.96 -6.92 15.65
C LEU A 105 -14.32 -8.41 15.53
N ALA A 106 -15.12 -8.80 14.54
CA ALA A 106 -15.40 -10.20 14.22
C ALA A 106 -14.48 -10.72 13.09
N ASN A 107 -13.34 -10.05 12.86
CA ASN A 107 -12.38 -10.30 11.78
C ASN A 107 -12.96 -10.17 10.37
N GLU A 108 -14.08 -9.48 10.19
CA GLU A 108 -14.60 -9.14 8.87
C GLU A 108 -13.68 -8.13 8.17
N VAL A 109 -13.47 -8.29 6.87
CA VAL A 109 -12.70 -7.31 6.09
C VAL A 109 -13.57 -6.09 5.81
N ASN A 110 -13.10 -4.92 6.23
CA ASN A 110 -13.61 -3.63 5.81
C ASN A 110 -12.67 -3.07 4.74
N LEU A 111 -13.18 -2.98 3.52
CA LEU A 111 -12.50 -2.37 2.37
C LEU A 111 -13.48 -1.41 1.70
N PRO A 112 -13.22 -0.09 1.71
CA PRO A 112 -14.08 0.86 1.01
C PRO A 112 -14.09 0.59 -0.50
N HIS A 113 -15.24 0.79 -1.12
CA HIS A 113 -15.32 0.80 -2.58
C HIS A 113 -14.68 2.08 -3.11
N ALA A 114 -13.42 1.98 -3.53
CA ALA A 114 -12.61 3.09 -4.01
C ALA A 114 -11.66 2.61 -5.12
N ASP A 115 -11.22 3.54 -5.96
CA ASP A 115 -10.24 3.25 -7.00
C ASP A 115 -8.95 2.67 -6.40
N GLY A 116 -8.44 1.59 -7.00
CA GLY A 116 -7.26 0.90 -6.49
C GLY A 116 -7.54 -0.16 -5.42
N ASN A 117 -8.80 -0.36 -5.02
CA ASN A 117 -9.21 -1.49 -4.18
C ASN A 117 -9.86 -2.60 -5.03
N ALA A 118 -9.55 -3.86 -4.73
CA ALA A 118 -10.10 -5.01 -5.43
C ALA A 118 -10.25 -6.22 -4.50
N SER A 119 -11.11 -7.16 -4.89
CA SER A 119 -11.27 -8.45 -4.23
C SER A 119 -11.35 -9.56 -5.26
N PHE A 120 -10.73 -10.70 -4.96
CA PHE A 120 -10.62 -11.85 -5.85
C PHE A 120 -11.03 -13.12 -5.10
N SER A 121 -11.88 -13.93 -5.72
CA SER A 121 -12.30 -15.20 -5.12
C SER A 121 -11.14 -16.19 -5.12
N LEU A 122 -11.08 -17.01 -4.09
CA LEU A 122 -10.09 -18.07 -3.94
C LEU A 122 -10.79 -19.43 -3.90
N THR A 123 -10.28 -20.39 -4.67
CA THR A 123 -10.77 -21.77 -4.66
C THR A 123 -9.84 -22.64 -3.84
N HIS A 124 -10.38 -23.34 -2.84
CA HIS A 124 -9.61 -24.31 -2.07
C HIS A 124 -9.34 -25.57 -2.91
N VAL A 125 -8.07 -25.95 -3.03
CA VAL A 125 -7.62 -27.07 -3.87
C VAL A 125 -6.96 -28.20 -3.07
N GLY A 126 -7.19 -28.24 -1.75
CA GLY A 126 -6.58 -29.21 -0.83
C GLY A 126 -5.35 -28.63 -0.16
N ASN A 127 -4.29 -29.44 0.00
CA ASN A 127 -3.02 -28.99 0.58
C ASN A 127 -2.06 -28.47 -0.50
N VAL A 128 -1.00 -27.79 -0.08
CA VAL A 128 0.10 -27.39 -0.98
C VAL A 128 0.68 -28.59 -1.74
N THR A 129 1.07 -28.37 -2.99
CA THR A 129 1.61 -29.44 -3.83
C THR A 129 2.99 -29.89 -3.33
N PRO A 130 3.47 -31.08 -3.71
CA PRO A 130 4.82 -31.53 -3.38
C PRO A 130 5.93 -30.57 -3.83
N GLU A 131 5.74 -29.90 -4.97
CA GLU A 131 6.69 -28.91 -5.50
C GLU A 131 6.80 -27.69 -4.58
N ILE A 132 5.66 -27.16 -4.12
CA ILE A 132 5.60 -26.06 -3.16
C ILE A 132 6.16 -26.52 -1.81
N ALA A 133 5.80 -27.72 -1.35
CA ALA A 133 6.31 -28.30 -0.10
C ALA A 133 7.83 -28.49 -0.12
N ASN A 134 8.43 -28.84 -1.26
CA ASN A 134 9.88 -28.94 -1.39
C ASN A 134 10.57 -27.57 -1.32
N ARG A 135 9.98 -26.52 -1.91
CA ARG A 135 10.49 -25.15 -1.83
C ARG A 135 10.31 -24.54 -0.44
N PHE A 136 9.18 -24.84 0.21
CA PHE A 136 8.79 -24.31 1.51
C PHE A 136 8.37 -25.44 2.48
N PRO A 137 9.33 -26.24 3.02
CA PRO A 137 9.01 -27.42 3.83
C PRO A 137 8.17 -27.14 5.08
N HIS A 138 8.35 -25.96 5.67
CA HIS A 138 7.65 -25.50 6.88
C HIS A 138 6.14 -25.30 6.69
N ILE A 139 5.66 -25.10 5.45
CA ILE A 139 4.23 -24.96 5.11
C ILE A 139 3.67 -26.18 4.37
N SER A 140 4.38 -27.31 4.33
CA SER A 140 3.98 -28.52 3.60
C SER A 140 2.58 -29.08 3.94
N HIS A 141 2.07 -28.76 5.13
CA HIS A 141 0.75 -29.19 5.63
C HIS A 141 -0.32 -28.11 5.50
N TYR A 142 0.01 -26.96 4.89
CA TYR A 142 -0.93 -25.85 4.76
C TYR A 142 -1.97 -26.15 3.67
N ALA A 143 -3.15 -25.59 3.86
CA ALA A 143 -4.20 -25.58 2.85
C ALA A 143 -3.80 -24.65 1.70
N ALA A 144 -4.05 -25.07 0.48
CA ALA A 144 -3.77 -24.34 -0.74
C ALA A 144 -5.05 -23.77 -1.34
N PHE A 145 -4.98 -22.49 -1.67
CA PHE A 145 -6.03 -21.73 -2.33
C PHE A 145 -5.51 -21.23 -3.66
N GLN A 146 -6.19 -21.55 -4.75
CA GLN A 146 -5.90 -20.98 -6.05
C GLN A 146 -6.66 -19.68 -6.21
N LEU A 147 -5.97 -18.67 -6.74
CA LEU A 147 -6.54 -17.41 -7.16
C LEU A 147 -7.43 -17.68 -8.38
N ASP A 148 -8.75 -17.74 -8.17
CA ASP A 148 -9.74 -18.10 -9.20
C ASP A 148 -9.81 -17.00 -10.25
N THR A 149 -9.01 -17.18 -11.29
CA THR A 149 -8.74 -16.10 -12.22
C THR A 149 -8.58 -16.65 -13.62
N ALA A 150 -9.70 -17.14 -14.16
CA ALA A 150 -9.93 -17.12 -15.60
C ALA A 150 -9.61 -15.76 -16.27
N SER A 151 -9.37 -14.70 -15.48
CA SER A 151 -9.04 -13.33 -15.89
C SER A 151 -7.64 -12.80 -15.52
N LEU A 152 -6.90 -13.42 -14.58
CA LEU A 152 -5.61 -12.90 -14.06
C LEU A 152 -4.52 -13.98 -14.15
N ASN A 153 -4.14 -14.33 -15.36
CA ASN A 153 -2.89 -15.07 -15.57
C ASN A 153 -1.72 -14.16 -15.20
N LEU A 154 -1.24 -14.17 -13.94
CA LEU A 154 -0.19 -13.24 -13.47
C LEU A 154 1.16 -13.42 -14.19
N VAL A 155 1.39 -14.58 -14.79
CA VAL A 155 2.57 -14.82 -15.62
C VAL A 155 2.47 -14.04 -16.93
N ALA A 156 1.31 -14.06 -17.59
CA ALA A 156 1.06 -13.37 -18.86
C ALA A 156 0.64 -11.89 -18.68
N ASN A 157 -0.01 -11.56 -17.58
CA ASN A 157 -0.53 -10.23 -17.26
C ASN A 157 0.33 -9.59 -16.18
N LYS A 158 1.48 -9.06 -16.61
CA LYS A 158 2.46 -8.40 -15.73
C LYS A 158 1.87 -7.16 -15.04
N GLN A 159 0.94 -6.47 -15.69
CA GLN A 159 0.27 -5.32 -15.08
C GLN A 159 -0.58 -5.71 -13.87
N ALA A 160 -1.30 -6.84 -13.95
CA ALA A 160 -2.06 -7.39 -12.83
C ALA A 160 -1.15 -7.86 -11.69
N ALA A 161 -0.03 -8.52 -12.03
CA ALA A 161 0.97 -8.93 -11.05
C ALA A 161 1.56 -7.71 -10.32
N ALA A 162 1.97 -6.69 -11.08
CA ALA A 162 2.46 -5.43 -10.53
C ALA A 162 1.42 -4.73 -9.65
N TYR A 163 0.15 -4.71 -10.07
CA TYR A 163 -0.93 -4.15 -9.26
C TYR A 163 -1.06 -4.86 -7.91
N LEU A 164 -1.22 -6.19 -7.90
CA LEU A 164 -1.36 -6.95 -6.66
C LEU A 164 -0.17 -6.79 -5.72
N LEU A 165 1.05 -6.87 -6.26
CA LEU A 165 2.28 -6.88 -5.46
C LEU A 165 2.71 -5.50 -4.95
N THR A 166 2.06 -4.44 -5.42
CA THR A 166 2.25 -3.07 -4.90
C THR A 166 1.15 -2.63 -3.94
N CYS A 167 0.15 -3.50 -3.68
CA CYS A 167 -0.96 -3.25 -2.76
C CYS A 167 -0.68 -3.81 -1.36
N GLN A 168 -1.42 -3.30 -0.37
CA GLN A 168 -1.72 -4.06 0.84
C GLN A 168 -2.58 -5.27 0.46
N LEU A 169 -2.20 -6.46 0.92
CA LEU A 169 -2.91 -7.71 0.67
C LEU A 169 -3.42 -8.34 1.96
N ALA A 170 -4.65 -8.84 1.93
CA ALA A 170 -5.24 -9.62 3.01
C ALA A 170 -6.06 -10.78 2.46
N VAL A 171 -6.06 -11.89 3.17
CA VAL A 171 -6.92 -13.05 2.88
C VAL A 171 -7.98 -13.12 3.97
N SER A 172 -9.23 -13.27 3.54
CA SER A 172 -10.35 -13.62 4.42
C SER A 172 -10.83 -15.03 4.09
N ILE A 173 -11.15 -15.78 5.13
CA ILE A 173 -11.67 -17.15 5.06
C ILE A 173 -12.93 -17.22 5.90
N GLN A 174 -14.02 -17.62 5.27
CA GLN A 174 -15.29 -17.90 5.92
C GLN A 174 -15.43 -19.41 6.10
N ALA A 175 -15.25 -19.90 7.32
CA ALA A 175 -15.39 -21.33 7.62
C ALA A 175 -16.87 -21.72 7.82
N ASP A 176 -17.61 -20.97 8.64
CA ASP A 176 -19.04 -21.16 8.85
C ASP A 176 -19.77 -19.82 8.77
N GLU A 177 -21.09 -19.75 9.02
CA GLU A 177 -21.85 -18.50 8.94
C GLU A 177 -21.38 -17.41 9.93
N HIS A 178 -20.61 -17.77 10.97
CA HIS A 178 -20.29 -16.89 12.10
C HIS A 178 -18.78 -16.66 12.29
N THR A 179 -17.93 -17.45 11.63
CA THR A 179 -16.48 -17.47 11.84
C THR A 179 -15.76 -17.02 10.58
N THR A 180 -15.31 -15.76 10.63
CA THR A 180 -14.39 -15.18 9.65
C THR A 180 -12.97 -15.15 10.23
N TYR A 181 -11.99 -15.53 9.44
CA TYR A 181 -10.58 -15.32 9.74
C TYR A 181 -9.97 -14.42 8.68
N THR A 182 -9.35 -13.33 9.12
CA THR A 182 -8.64 -12.41 8.22
C THR A 182 -7.17 -12.37 8.61
N THR A 183 -6.27 -12.38 7.63
CA THR A 183 -4.83 -12.21 7.88
C THR A 183 -4.12 -11.56 6.70
N GLY A 184 -3.01 -10.89 6.98
CA GLY A 184 -2.13 -10.37 5.93
C GLY A 184 -1.42 -11.49 5.16
N VAL A 185 -0.77 -11.10 4.06
CA VAL A 185 -0.14 -12.05 3.14
C VAL A 185 1.37 -11.81 3.06
N GLN A 186 2.16 -12.87 3.18
CA GLN A 186 3.59 -12.86 2.87
C GLN A 186 3.80 -13.12 1.39
N THR A 187 4.53 -12.24 0.69
CA THR A 187 4.63 -12.25 -0.78
C THR A 187 5.97 -12.74 -1.32
N ALA A 188 6.91 -13.16 -0.45
CA ALA A 188 8.25 -13.56 -0.89
C ALA A 188 8.23 -14.66 -1.97
N GLY A 189 7.40 -15.70 -1.81
CA GLY A 189 7.35 -16.82 -2.76
C GLY A 189 6.86 -16.44 -4.16
N VAL A 190 5.81 -15.61 -4.24
CA VAL A 190 5.30 -15.08 -5.51
C VAL A 190 6.25 -14.07 -6.15
N LEU A 191 6.99 -13.28 -5.35
CA LEU A 191 8.04 -12.40 -5.86
C LEU A 191 9.15 -13.21 -6.54
N ASP A 192 9.64 -14.27 -5.91
CA ASP A 192 10.63 -15.15 -6.52
C ASP A 192 10.07 -15.84 -7.78
N SER A 193 8.80 -16.25 -7.76
CA SER A 193 8.17 -16.90 -8.90
C SER A 193 8.00 -15.98 -10.12
N LEU A 194 7.85 -14.67 -9.92
CA LEU A 194 7.50 -13.72 -10.99
C LEU A 194 8.65 -12.80 -11.38
N TYR A 195 9.53 -12.46 -10.43
CA TYR A 195 10.48 -11.36 -10.53
C TYR A 195 11.89 -11.73 -10.05
N ALA A 196 12.23 -13.03 -9.93
CA ALA A 196 13.62 -13.42 -9.71
C ALA A 196 14.52 -12.79 -10.78
N TYR A 197 15.59 -12.13 -10.34
CA TYR A 197 16.46 -11.34 -11.19
C TYR A 197 17.93 -11.67 -10.91
N ASP A 198 18.67 -12.03 -11.96
CA ASP A 198 20.09 -12.39 -11.92
C ASP A 198 20.98 -11.40 -12.70
N GLY A 199 20.39 -10.33 -13.22
CA GLY A 199 21.10 -9.28 -13.93
C GLY A 199 21.82 -8.29 -12.99
N PRO A 200 22.53 -7.31 -13.57
CA PRO A 200 23.29 -6.33 -12.80
C PRO A 200 22.38 -5.39 -11.99
N LEU A 201 22.75 -5.15 -10.73
CA LEU A 201 22.10 -4.22 -9.82
C LEU A 201 23.08 -3.13 -9.36
N GLY A 202 22.54 -2.03 -8.83
CA GLY A 202 23.31 -0.89 -8.37
C GLY A 202 23.72 0.04 -9.52
N VAL A 203 24.95 0.54 -9.46
CA VAL A 203 25.50 1.47 -10.45
C VAL A 203 26.29 0.70 -11.50
N THR A 204 25.95 0.90 -12.77
CA THR A 204 26.69 0.33 -13.90
C THR A 204 26.99 1.39 -14.96
N PHE A 205 27.91 1.08 -15.87
CA PHE A 205 28.32 1.96 -16.97
C PHE A 205 28.11 1.23 -18.30
N PRO A 206 26.86 1.18 -18.81
CA PRO A 206 26.55 0.37 -19.99
C PRO A 206 27.27 0.84 -21.26
N GLN A 207 27.62 2.13 -21.33
CA GLN A 207 28.37 2.73 -22.41
C GLN A 207 29.11 3.99 -21.93
N VAL A 208 30.07 4.46 -22.71
CA VAL A 208 30.84 5.68 -22.41
C VAL A 208 29.89 6.87 -22.23
N GLY A 209 30.04 7.57 -21.11
CA GLY A 209 29.25 8.76 -20.78
C GLY A 209 27.86 8.49 -20.21
N VAL A 210 27.49 7.22 -19.98
CA VAL A 210 26.21 6.85 -19.36
C VAL A 210 26.45 6.09 -18.06
N THR A 211 25.82 6.55 -16.99
CA THR A 211 25.72 5.88 -15.70
C THR A 211 24.30 5.35 -15.54
N ARG A 212 24.13 4.05 -15.38
CA ARG A 212 22.83 3.41 -15.13
C ARG A 212 22.69 3.07 -13.66
N LEU A 213 21.57 3.48 -13.07
CA LEU A 213 21.12 2.94 -11.78
C LEU A 213 20.11 1.82 -12.04
N THR A 214 20.22 0.71 -11.31
CA THR A 214 19.25 -0.38 -11.35
C THR A 214 18.97 -0.88 -9.92
N LEU A 215 17.69 -0.88 -9.53
CA LEU A 215 17.22 -1.31 -8.21
C LEU A 215 16.15 -2.38 -8.38
N TRP A 216 16.31 -3.53 -7.71
CA TRP A 216 15.24 -4.51 -7.63
C TRP A 216 14.25 -4.09 -6.54
N ALA A 217 13.06 -3.62 -6.94
CA ALA A 217 12.03 -3.16 -6.01
C ALA A 217 10.62 -3.46 -6.58
N PRO A 218 10.27 -4.74 -6.80
CA PRO A 218 9.05 -5.14 -7.51
C PRO A 218 7.74 -4.72 -6.82
N THR A 219 7.77 -4.45 -5.52
CA THR A 219 6.63 -4.01 -4.70
C THR A 219 6.53 -2.50 -4.53
N ALA A 220 7.51 -1.73 -5.02
CA ALA A 220 7.46 -0.28 -4.98
C ALA A 220 6.40 0.24 -5.96
N GLN A 221 5.69 1.29 -5.56
CA GLN A 221 4.74 2.01 -6.40
C GLN A 221 5.43 3.12 -7.22
N ASN A 222 6.52 3.66 -6.70
CA ASN A 222 7.36 4.66 -7.34
C ASN A 222 8.78 4.57 -6.75
N VAL A 223 9.78 4.83 -7.59
CA VAL A 223 11.19 4.95 -7.21
C VAL A 223 11.81 6.14 -7.94
N SER A 224 12.48 7.01 -7.18
CA SER A 224 13.30 8.11 -7.69
C SER A 224 14.69 8.06 -7.05
N ALA A 225 15.71 8.58 -7.71
CA ALA A 225 17.05 8.75 -7.16
C ALA A 225 17.35 10.23 -6.97
N ARG A 226 17.55 10.66 -5.71
CA ARG A 226 17.91 12.02 -5.35
C ARG A 226 19.41 12.12 -5.16
N PHE A 227 20.06 12.99 -5.93
CA PHE A 227 21.51 13.21 -5.94
C PHE A 227 21.93 14.45 -5.15
N TYR A 228 23.16 14.41 -4.62
CA TYR A 228 23.78 15.44 -3.81
C TYR A 228 25.24 15.65 -4.21
N ASN A 229 25.74 16.89 -4.12
CA ASN A 229 27.15 17.19 -4.39
C ASN A 229 28.08 16.84 -3.22
N SER A 230 27.54 16.80 -2.00
CA SER A 230 28.27 16.50 -0.76
C SER A 230 27.67 15.28 -0.06
N PRO A 231 28.42 14.57 0.81
CA PRO A 231 27.86 13.49 1.62
C PRO A 231 26.64 13.99 2.40
N PRO A 232 25.54 13.22 2.46
CA PRO A 232 24.36 13.59 3.24
C PRO A 232 24.60 13.32 4.73
N ASP A 233 25.60 13.99 5.33
CA ASP A 233 25.97 13.76 6.72
C ASP A 233 25.18 14.65 7.70
N LYS A 234 24.75 15.86 7.31
CA LYS A 234 23.99 16.75 8.22
C LYS A 234 22.90 17.63 7.63
N ARG A 235 22.89 17.92 6.33
CA ARG A 235 21.82 18.66 5.68
C ARG A 235 21.61 18.13 4.26
N PHE A 236 20.41 17.65 3.97
CA PHE A 236 19.97 17.29 2.62
C PHE A 236 19.71 18.56 1.77
N ASP A 237 20.48 19.63 1.96
CA ASP A 237 20.28 20.94 1.33
C ASP A 237 21.09 21.13 0.04
N ASP A 238 22.17 20.38 -0.15
CA ASP A 238 23.01 20.38 -1.36
C ASP A 238 22.52 19.38 -2.42
N GLN A 239 21.24 19.47 -2.76
CA GLN A 239 20.60 18.63 -3.79
C GLN A 239 21.03 19.08 -5.18
N SER A 240 21.46 18.14 -6.01
CA SER A 240 21.90 18.43 -7.39
C SER A 240 20.86 18.05 -8.44
N ALA A 241 20.19 16.91 -8.27
CA ALA A 241 19.24 16.38 -9.24
C ALA A 241 18.29 15.35 -8.62
N LEU A 242 17.16 15.11 -9.30
CA LEU A 242 16.21 14.04 -9.01
C LEU A 242 15.89 13.33 -10.33
N TYR A 243 16.06 12.02 -10.36
CA TYR A 243 15.72 11.20 -11.52
C TYR A 243 14.64 10.19 -11.14
N GLU A 244 13.50 10.23 -11.82
CA GLU A 244 12.48 9.18 -11.73
C GLU A 244 13.00 7.91 -12.43
N LEU A 245 12.90 6.77 -11.75
CA LEU A 245 13.25 5.49 -12.36
C LEU A 245 12.03 4.91 -13.09
N THR A 246 12.31 4.19 -14.17
CA THR A 246 11.28 3.45 -14.92
C THR A 246 11.27 1.99 -14.47
N ARG A 247 10.09 1.46 -14.15
CA ARG A 247 9.89 0.04 -13.84
C ARG A 247 9.93 -0.78 -15.11
N ASP A 248 10.63 -1.90 -15.06
CA ASP A 248 10.53 -2.99 -16.02
C ASP A 248 9.51 -4.02 -15.51
N ASP A 249 8.47 -4.28 -16.32
CA ASP A 249 7.35 -5.10 -15.89
C ASP A 249 7.63 -6.60 -15.85
N ASP A 250 8.71 -7.06 -16.51
CA ASP A 250 9.08 -8.46 -16.54
C ASP A 250 9.95 -8.85 -15.34
N SER A 251 10.91 -7.99 -14.96
CA SER A 251 11.85 -8.23 -13.86
C SER A 251 11.47 -7.56 -12.55
N GLY A 252 10.58 -6.56 -12.58
CA GLY A 252 10.25 -5.73 -11.43
C GLY A 252 11.41 -4.83 -10.96
N THR A 253 12.46 -4.71 -11.78
CA THR A 253 13.54 -3.76 -11.55
C THR A 253 13.12 -2.34 -11.94
N TRP A 254 13.73 -1.36 -11.29
CA TRP A 254 13.60 0.05 -11.60
C TRP A 254 14.95 0.52 -12.12
N SER A 255 14.97 1.25 -13.24
CA SER A 255 16.22 1.75 -13.81
C SER A 255 16.11 3.15 -14.39
N VAL A 256 17.25 3.83 -14.44
CA VAL A 256 17.40 5.11 -15.13
C VAL A 256 18.81 5.23 -15.68
N ASP A 257 18.92 5.77 -16.89
CA ASP A 257 20.17 6.18 -17.50
C ASP A 257 20.39 7.66 -17.27
N ILE A 258 21.57 8.00 -16.76
CA ILE A 258 21.96 9.37 -16.37
C ILE A 258 23.26 9.73 -17.08
N PRO A 259 23.41 10.97 -17.60
CA PRO A 259 24.71 11.46 -18.06
C PRO A 259 25.79 11.30 -16.99
N SER A 260 26.94 10.71 -17.33
CA SER A 260 27.95 10.39 -16.33
C SER A 260 28.53 11.63 -15.63
N ASP A 261 28.59 12.78 -16.28
CA ASP A 261 29.03 14.05 -15.66
C ASP A 261 28.08 14.56 -14.57
N GLU A 262 26.81 14.18 -14.63
CA GLU A 262 25.79 14.50 -13.61
C GLU A 262 25.81 13.50 -12.44
N ALA A 263 26.19 12.24 -12.67
CA ALA A 263 26.13 11.16 -11.68
C ALA A 263 27.47 10.77 -11.03
N TYR A 264 28.58 10.96 -11.75
CA TYR A 264 29.89 10.45 -11.31
C TYR A 264 30.42 11.21 -10.09
N ASN A 265 30.98 10.49 -9.11
CA ASN A 265 31.44 11.02 -7.82
C ASN A 265 30.38 11.83 -7.04
N LYS A 266 29.10 11.63 -7.32
CA LYS A 266 27.99 12.17 -6.52
C LYS A 266 27.53 11.18 -5.46
N TYR A 267 26.76 11.69 -4.52
CA TYR A 267 26.05 10.90 -3.52
C TYR A 267 24.58 10.83 -3.92
N PHE A 268 23.90 9.72 -3.64
CA PHE A 268 22.47 9.64 -3.88
C PHE A 268 21.76 8.75 -2.86
N VAL A 269 20.45 8.96 -2.72
CA VAL A 269 19.52 8.06 -2.02
C VAL A 269 18.34 7.74 -2.91
N TYR A 270 17.73 6.59 -2.70
CA TYR A 270 16.44 6.28 -3.34
C TYR A 270 15.30 6.85 -2.51
N GLU A 271 14.38 7.53 -3.17
CA GLU A 271 13.07 7.91 -2.64
C GLU A 271 12.05 6.92 -3.19
N MET A 272 11.29 6.28 -2.29
CA MET A 272 10.41 5.18 -2.67
C MET A 272 9.07 5.32 -1.99
N ARG A 273 8.00 5.01 -2.74
CA ARG A 273 6.69 4.72 -2.18
C ARG A 273 6.49 3.21 -2.20
N VAL A 274 6.33 2.59 -1.05
CA VAL A 274 6.16 1.14 -0.92
C VAL A 274 5.24 0.82 0.27
N PHE A 275 4.40 -0.20 0.13
CA PHE A 275 3.62 -0.71 1.25
C PHE A 275 4.52 -1.48 2.22
N VAL A 276 4.43 -1.16 3.52
CA VAL A 276 5.19 -1.84 4.59
C VAL A 276 4.21 -2.56 5.52
N PRO A 277 4.25 -3.89 5.62
CA PRO A 277 3.27 -4.66 6.40
C PRO A 277 3.28 -4.42 7.93
N TRP A 278 4.38 -3.88 8.51
CA TRP A 278 4.62 -3.87 9.96
C TRP A 278 4.61 -2.48 10.63
N THR A 279 3.96 -1.49 10.04
CA THR A 279 3.84 -0.13 10.63
C THR A 279 2.48 0.15 11.25
#